data_AF-K1ZMC5-F1
#
_entry.id   AF-K1ZMC5-F1
#
_cell.length_a   1.000
_cell.length_b   1.000
_cell.length_c   1.000
_cell.angle_alpha   90.00
_cell.angle_beta   90.00
_cell.angle_gamma   90.00
#
_symmetry.space_group_name_H-M   'P 1'
#
loop_
_entity.id
_entity.type
_entity.pdbx_description
1 polymer ?
#
loop_
_entity_poly.entity_id
_entity_poly.type
_entity_poly.pdbx_seq_one_letter_code
_entity_poly.pdbx_strand_id
1 'polypeptide(L)'
;MPRKEDVVIAKNYLNEKELLALNNLVEQYLIFAEGQAMRRIPMQMKDWIEKLHGFLQLNDRNILRDAGKISHELAKELAESEYDKFHQQRLDQKVGQDSDFEKAIVLVEGEKMNKKLSKKA
;
A
#
# COMPACT_ATOMS: atom_id res chain seq x y z
N MET A 1 11.16 -2.96 -5.18
CA MET A 1 10.36 -1.75 -5.51
C MET A 1 9.16 -2.19 -6.34
N PRO A 2 7.99 -1.54 -6.19
CA PRO A 2 6.80 -1.88 -6.95
C PRO A 2 7.00 -1.65 -8.45
N ARG A 3 6.55 -2.60 -9.26
CA ARG A 3 6.54 -2.50 -10.73
C ARG A 3 5.18 -2.01 -11.20
N LYS A 4 5.10 -1.45 -12.40
CA LYS A 4 3.82 -0.96 -12.98
C LYS A 4 2.74 -2.05 -13.02
N GLU A 5 3.12 -3.29 -13.33
CA GLU A 5 2.19 -4.43 -13.31
C GLU A 5 1.65 -4.75 -11.90
N ASP A 6 2.42 -4.43 -10.85
CA ASP A 6 2.02 -4.73 -9.47
C ASP A 6 0.93 -3.78 -8.96
N VAL A 7 0.73 -2.59 -9.56
CA VAL A 7 -0.28 -1.62 -9.10
C VAL A 7 -1.70 -1.94 -9.56
N VAL A 8 -1.84 -2.76 -10.60
CA VAL A 8 -3.15 -3.20 -11.13
C VAL A 8 -3.72 -4.35 -10.29
N ILE A 9 -2.83 -5.12 -9.65
CA ILE A 9 -3.23 -6.24 -8.81
C ILE A 9 -3.45 -5.69 -7.40
N ALA A 10 -4.69 -5.73 -6.92
CA ALA A 10 -5.03 -5.46 -5.54
C ALA A 10 -4.47 -6.57 -4.62
N LYS A 11 -3.17 -6.51 -4.34
CA LYS A 11 -2.54 -7.29 -3.27
C LYS A 11 -2.91 -6.59 -1.96
N ASN A 12 -3.42 -7.36 -1.01
CA ASN A 12 -3.88 -6.86 0.29
C ASN A 12 -2.66 -6.47 1.13
N TYR A 13 -2.07 -5.31 0.85
CA TYR A 13 -0.87 -4.79 1.53
C TYR A 13 -1.23 -4.15 2.87
N LEU A 14 -2.00 -4.88 3.69
CA LEU A 14 -2.23 -4.46 5.06
C LEU A 14 -0.95 -4.66 5.85
N ASN A 15 -0.50 -3.62 6.53
CA ASN A 15 0.58 -3.74 7.51
C ASN A 15 0.08 -4.54 8.74
N GLU A 16 0.99 -4.91 9.62
CA GLU A 16 0.68 -5.73 10.80
C GLU A 16 -0.43 -5.13 11.67
N LYS A 17 -0.45 -3.80 11.85
CA LYS A 17 -1.48 -3.11 12.63
C LYS A 17 -2.83 -3.14 11.93
N GLU A 18 -2.84 -2.98 10.62
CA GLU A 18 -4.06 -3.05 9.81
C GLU A 18 -4.63 -4.47 9.78
N LEU A 19 -3.79 -5.50 9.68
CA LEU A 19 -4.18 -6.90 9.79
C LEU A 19 -4.76 -7.21 11.17
N LEU A 20 -4.11 -6.74 12.24
CA LEU A 20 -4.64 -6.91 13.60
C LEU A 20 -6.02 -6.24 13.74
N ALA A 21 -6.16 -5.02 13.22
CA ALA A 21 -7.43 -4.30 13.25
C ALA A 21 -8.53 -5.01 12.43
N LEU A 22 -8.17 -5.64 11.30
CA LEU A 22 -9.07 -6.46 10.50
C LEU A 22 -9.50 -7.73 11.24
N ASN A 23 -8.54 -8.47 11.83
CA ASN A 23 -8.83 -9.68 12.59
C ASN A 23 -9.78 -9.40 13.76
N ASN A 24 -9.48 -8.36 14.56
CA ASN A 24 -10.33 -7.97 15.67
C ASN A 24 -11.77 -7.64 15.22
N LEU A 25 -11.92 -6.98 14.06
CA LEU A 25 -13.22 -6.66 13.49
C LEU A 25 -13.99 -7.92 13.08
N VAL A 26 -13.30 -8.85 12.40
CA VAL A 26 -13.88 -10.12 11.94
C VAL A 26 -14.29 -11.00 13.12
N GLU A 27 -13.43 -11.15 14.13
CA GLU A 27 -13.71 -11.94 15.32
C GLU A 27 -14.94 -11.44 16.07
N GLN A 28 -15.03 -10.13 16.32
CA GLN A 28 -16.20 -9.53 16.97
C GLN A 28 -17.49 -9.75 16.17
N TYR A 29 -17.43 -9.64 14.84
CA TYR A 29 -18.58 -9.90 13.98
C TYR A 29 -19.02 -11.38 14.02
N LEU A 30 -18.07 -12.31 14.06
CA LEU A 30 -18.36 -13.75 14.19
C LEU A 30 -18.98 -14.08 15.55
N ILE A 31 -18.48 -13.50 16.64
CA ILE A 31 -19.07 -13.64 17.98
C ILE A 31 -20.51 -13.12 17.99
N PHE A 32 -20.76 -11.96 17.35
CA PHE A 32 -22.12 -11.44 17.19
C PHE A 32 -23.02 -12.43 16.43
N ALA A 33 -22.54 -12.96 15.31
CA ALA A 33 -23.28 -13.91 14.48
C ALA A 33 -23.59 -15.22 15.24
N GLU A 34 -22.63 -15.75 15.99
CA GLU A 34 -22.81 -16.90 16.86
C GLU A 34 -23.90 -16.63 17.91
N GLY A 35 -23.89 -15.47 18.56
CA GLY A 35 -24.92 -15.07 19.51
C GLY A 35 -26.33 -15.03 18.90
N GLN A 36 -26.48 -14.59 17.64
CA GLN A 36 -27.77 -14.65 16.94
C GLN A 36 -28.20 -16.11 16.68
N ALA A 37 -27.25 -16.96 16.27
CA ALA A 37 -27.50 -18.37 16.01
C ALA A 37 -27.89 -19.15 17.27
N MET A 38 -27.20 -18.93 18.39
CA MET A 38 -27.51 -19.54 19.70
C MET A 38 -28.93 -19.21 20.16
N ARG A 39 -29.39 -17.98 19.89
CA ARG A 39 -30.75 -17.52 20.18
C ARG A 39 -31.79 -17.99 19.17
N ARG A 40 -31.38 -18.75 18.16
CA ARG A 40 -32.22 -19.25 17.06
C ARG A 40 -32.97 -18.14 16.33
N ILE A 41 -32.34 -16.97 16.19
CA ILE A 41 -32.92 -15.86 15.44
C ILE A 41 -32.72 -16.16 13.94
N PRO A 42 -33.78 -16.41 13.17
CA PRO A 42 -33.66 -16.67 11.76
C PRO A 42 -33.24 -15.38 11.04
N MET A 43 -32.23 -15.46 10.18
CA MET A 43 -31.74 -14.33 9.40
C MET A 43 -31.46 -14.73 7.95
N GLN A 44 -31.84 -13.85 7.03
CA GLN A 44 -31.53 -13.93 5.61
C GLN A 44 -30.24 -13.17 5.31
N MET A 45 -29.63 -13.40 4.14
CA MET A 45 -28.40 -12.70 3.73
C MET A 45 -28.54 -11.17 3.74
N LYS A 46 -29.72 -10.63 3.41
CA LYS A 46 -29.99 -9.19 3.48
C LYS A 46 -29.88 -8.65 4.91
N ASP A 47 -30.34 -9.42 5.90
CA ASP A 47 -30.33 -9.02 7.31
C ASP A 47 -28.89 -9.01 7.82
N TRP A 48 -28.08 -9.98 7.40
CA TRP A 48 -26.65 -10.02 7.68
C TRP A 48 -25.90 -8.80 7.09
N ILE A 49 -26.22 -8.39 5.86
CA ILE A 49 -25.64 -7.19 5.24
C ILE A 49 -25.99 -5.95 6.07
N GLU A 50 -27.25 -5.81 6.48
CA GLU A 50 -27.70 -4.68 7.29
C GLU A 50 -27.00 -4.65 8.67
N LYS A 51 -26.87 -5.80 9.34
CA LYS A 51 -26.13 -5.91 10.60
C LYS A 51 -24.64 -5.60 10.42
N LEU A 52 -24.02 -6.08 9.35
CA LEU A 52 -22.62 -5.77 9.05
C LEU A 52 -22.41 -4.28 8.81
N HIS A 53 -23.29 -3.62 8.06
CA HIS A 53 -23.23 -2.17 7.87
C HIS A 53 -23.34 -1.41 9.20
N GLY A 54 -24.31 -1.76 10.05
CA GLY A 54 -24.43 -1.16 11.38
C GLY A 54 -23.19 -1.42 12.25
N PHE A 55 -22.63 -2.62 12.19
CA PHE A 55 -21.42 -3.01 12.90
C PHE A 55 -20.20 -2.18 12.45
N LEU A 56 -20.03 -1.99 11.14
CA LEU A 56 -18.98 -1.14 10.58
C LEU A 56 -19.13 0.32 11.04
N GLN A 57 -20.36 0.86 11.02
CA GLN A 57 -20.64 2.22 11.50
C GLN A 57 -20.31 2.40 12.98
N LEU A 58 -20.68 1.43 13.83
CA LEU A 58 -20.36 1.45 15.26
C LEU A 58 -18.85 1.43 15.53
N ASN A 59 -18.06 0.87 14.61
CA ASN A 59 -16.61 0.83 14.67
C ASN A 59 -15.95 2.01 13.89
N ASP A 60 -16.70 3.07 13.60
CA ASP A 60 -16.26 4.25 12.85
C ASP A 60 -15.61 3.91 11.49
N ARG A 61 -16.12 2.86 10.83
CA ARG A 61 -15.63 2.42 9.52
C ARG A 61 -16.58 2.83 8.41
N ASN A 62 -16.00 3.28 7.30
CA ASN A 62 -16.74 3.66 6.11
C ASN A 62 -17.33 2.44 5.41
N ILE A 63 -18.57 2.58 4.93
CA ILE A 63 -19.25 1.58 4.11
C ILE A 63 -19.03 1.94 2.64
N LEU A 64 -18.61 0.97 1.83
CA LEU A 64 -18.49 1.12 0.39
C LEU A 64 -19.88 1.11 -0.27
N ARG A 65 -20.44 2.30 -0.53
CA ARG A 65 -21.79 2.45 -1.12
C ARG A 65 -21.84 2.32 -2.63
N ASP A 66 -20.72 2.56 -3.29
CA ASP A 66 -20.62 2.71 -4.74
C ASP A 66 -19.95 1.51 -5.41
N ALA A 67 -19.97 0.35 -4.75
CA ALA A 67 -19.44 -0.89 -5.29
C ALA A 67 -20.05 -1.18 -6.68
N GLY A 68 -19.19 -1.36 -7.68
CA GLY A 68 -19.60 -1.63 -9.07
C GLY A 68 -19.88 -0.39 -9.92
N LYS A 69 -19.82 0.84 -9.38
CA LYS A 69 -19.96 2.06 -10.20
C LYS A 69 -18.69 2.40 -11.00
N ILE A 70 -17.53 1.98 -10.53
CA ILE A 70 -16.24 2.18 -11.21
C ILE A 70 -15.90 0.91 -11.97
N SER A 71 -15.68 1.02 -13.28
CA SER A 71 -15.24 -0.11 -14.09
C SER A 71 -13.82 -0.51 -13.74
N HIS A 72 -13.50 -1.79 -13.92
CA HIS A 72 -12.14 -2.29 -13.71
C HIS A 72 -11.11 -1.54 -14.57
N GLU A 73 -11.47 -1.21 -15.81
CA GLU A 73 -10.62 -0.48 -16.75
C GLU A 73 -10.30 0.93 -16.25
N LEU A 74 -11.30 1.66 -15.76
CA LEU A 74 -11.09 3.00 -15.20
C LEU A 74 -10.21 2.95 -13.93
N ALA A 75 -10.43 1.95 -13.06
CA ALA A 75 -9.59 1.76 -11.88
C ALA A 75 -8.13 1.45 -12.24
N LYS A 76 -7.93 0.66 -13.29
CA LYS A 76 -6.60 0.31 -13.82
C LYS A 76 -5.89 1.55 -14.37
N GLU A 77 -6.56 2.32 -15.21
CA GLU A 77 -6.01 3.56 -15.80
C GLU A 77 -5.58 4.55 -14.71
N LEU A 78 -6.43 4.73 -13.69
CA LEU A 78 -6.11 5.57 -12.54
C LEU A 78 -4.87 5.06 -11.78
N ALA A 79 -4.80 3.75 -11.48
CA ALA A 79 -3.68 3.17 -10.78
C ALA A 79 -2.36 3.31 -11.56
N GLU A 80 -2.38 3.09 -12.87
CA GLU A 80 -1.22 3.28 -13.74
C GLU A 80 -0.79 4.75 -13.81
N SER A 81 -1.75 5.69 -13.85
CA SER A 81 -1.48 7.14 -13.81
C SER A 81 -0.80 7.56 -12.50
N GLU A 82 -1.29 7.09 -11.35
CA GLU A 82 -0.66 7.36 -10.05
C GLU A 82 0.73 6.73 -9.93
N TYR A 83 0.93 5.53 -10.50
CA TYR A 83 2.26 4.92 -10.57
C TYR A 83 3.23 5.79 -11.37
N ASP A 84 2.81 6.32 -12.50
CA ASP A 84 3.68 7.15 -13.35
C ASP A 84 4.09 8.44 -12.62
N LYS A 85 3.18 9.07 -11.85
CA LYS A 85 3.50 10.22 -10.97
C LYS A 85 4.52 9.84 -9.90
N PHE A 86 4.29 8.74 -9.19
CA PHE A 86 5.22 8.23 -8.18
C PHE A 86 6.60 7.93 -8.78
N HIS A 87 6.63 7.33 -9.97
CA HIS A 87 7.86 6.97 -10.66
C HIS A 87 8.69 8.21 -11.01
N GLN A 88 8.05 9.25 -11.55
CA GLN A 88 8.69 10.54 -11.85
C GLN A 88 9.26 11.19 -10.58
N GLN A 89 8.45 11.34 -9.52
CA GLN A 89 8.90 11.92 -8.25
C GLN A 89 10.13 11.18 -7.69
N ARG A 90 10.16 9.85 -7.81
CA ARG A 90 11.30 9.04 -7.36
C ARG A 90 12.56 9.28 -8.21
N LEU A 91 12.42 9.47 -9.52
CA LEU A 91 13.56 9.82 -10.38
C LEU A 91 14.13 11.17 -9.98
N ASP A 92 13.26 12.17 -9.78
CA ASP A 92 13.67 13.52 -9.35
C ASP A 92 14.40 13.50 -7.99
N GLN A 93 13.90 12.72 -7.03
CA GLN A 93 14.55 12.55 -5.73
C GLN A 93 15.92 11.87 -5.83
N LYS A 94 16.11 10.95 -6.77
CA LYS A 94 17.40 10.28 -7.01
C LYS A 94 18.43 11.22 -7.63
N VAL A 95 18.01 12.17 -8.47
CA VAL A 95 18.92 13.15 -9.09
C VAL A 95 19.50 14.13 -8.06
N GLY A 96 18.79 14.39 -6.96
CA GLY A 96 19.27 15.26 -5.88
C GLY A 96 20.14 14.57 -4.82
N GLN A 97 20.38 13.26 -4.94
CA GLN A 97 21.16 12.49 -3.97
C GLN A 97 22.48 12.10 -4.62
N ASP A 98 23.55 12.88 -4.37
CA ASP A 98 24.92 12.55 -4.81
C ASP A 98 25.18 11.08 -4.53
N SER A 99 25.32 10.30 -5.60
CA SER A 99 25.45 8.86 -5.44
C SER A 99 26.77 8.59 -4.72
N ASP A 100 26.78 7.66 -3.76
CA ASP A 100 28.03 7.19 -3.13
C ASP A 100 29.06 6.74 -4.19
N PHE A 101 28.56 6.39 -5.39
CA PHE A 101 29.35 6.10 -6.58
C PHE A 101 30.09 7.32 -7.15
N GLU A 102 29.44 8.48 -7.29
CA GLU A 102 30.10 9.73 -7.71
C GLU A 102 31.13 10.18 -6.69
N LYS A 103 30.81 10.08 -5.39
CA LYS A 103 31.79 10.35 -4.31
C LYS A 103 32.99 9.40 -4.41
N ALA A 104 32.76 8.12 -4.71
CA ALA A 104 33.84 7.15 -4.90
C ALA A 104 34.70 7.46 -6.14
N ILE A 105 34.11 7.91 -7.25
CA ILE A 105 34.86 8.34 -8.44
C ILE A 105 35.77 9.53 -8.11
N VAL A 106 35.25 10.56 -7.45
CA VAL A 106 36.03 11.75 -7.07
C VAL A 106 37.20 11.39 -6.16
N LEU A 107 36.99 10.48 -5.19
CA LEU A 107 38.06 10.00 -4.31
C LEU A 107 39.15 9.26 -5.10
N VAL A 108 38.77 8.36 -6.01
CA VAL A 108 39.72 7.59 -6.83
C VAL A 108 40.51 8.49 -7.79
N GLU A 109 39.88 9.52 -8.37
CA GLU A 109 40.56 10.50 -9.22
C GLU A 109 41.52 11.40 -8.42
N GLY A 110 41.12 11.81 -7.22
CA GLY A 110 41.98 12.55 -6.28
C GLY A 110 43.23 11.77 -5.90
N GLU A 111 43.12 10.47 -5.62
CA GLU A 111 44.28 9.62 -5.30
C GLU A 111 45.24 9.44 -6.48
N LYS A 112 44.71 9.34 -7.71
CA LYS A 112 45.53 9.25 -8.94
C LYS A 112 46.32 10.52 -9.20
N MET A 113 45.74 11.69 -8.93
CA MET A 113 46.40 12.99 -9.03
C MET A 113 47.55 13.13 -8.03
N ASN A 114 47.32 12.72 -6.77
CA ASN A 114 48.32 12.78 -5.71
C ASN A 114 49.54 11.86 -5.98
N LYS A 115 49.29 10.65 -6.51
CA LYS A 115 50.37 9.74 -6.94
C LYS A 115 51.19 10.25 -8.13
N LYS A 116 50.60 11.06 -9.02
CA LYS A 116 51.33 11.70 -10.14
C LYS A 116 52.23 12.84 -9.67
N LEU A 117 51.79 13.61 -8.68
CA LEU A 117 52.57 14.71 -8.08
C LEU A 117 53.78 14.16 -7.29
N SER A 118 53.60 13.08 -6.54
CA SER A 118 54.67 12.42 -5.77
C SER A 118 55.76 11.75 -6.63
N LYS A 119 55.47 11.39 -7.90
CA LYS A 119 56.44 10.80 -8.83
C LYS A 119 57.22 11.82 -9.66
N LYS A 120 56.86 13.10 -9.57
CA LYS A 120 57.48 14.21 -10.34
C LYS A 120 58.43 15.06 -9.49
N ALA A 121 58.57 14.74 -8.20
CA ALA A 121 59.52 15.32 -7.26
C ALA A 121 60.75 14.40 -7.11
#